data_AF-A0A2V8DJE7-F1
#
_entry.id   AF-A0A2V8DJE7-F1
#
_cell.length_a   1.000
_cell.length_b   1.000
_cell.length_c   1.000
_cell.angle_alpha   90.00
_cell.angle_beta   90.00
_cell.angle_gamma   90.00
#
_symmetry.space_group_name_H-M   'P 1'
#
loop_
_entity.id
_entity.type
_entity.pdbx_description
1 polymer ?
#
loop_
_entity_poly.entity_id
_entity_poly.type
_entity_poly.pdbx_seq_one_letter_code
_entity_poly.pdbx_strand_id
1 'polypeptide(L)'
;MTESLHHELQPLRRNVFDLVACLREASVFFALNHLLHFFEPHMSFDTYLRLLEAVPALEVRNGTMVPAHNRLSEQIAAAWTPVHGGPRLAAVAGSDAHTLRRVGTTWTEAPGRDRDEFLSSVRSGFGRPGGRDGGVLAVSGDAYGVIRGYVASLAGIERPDHSGWRRVAAVSSPALCHDVESQAARTPEGARSRELDERQSRLGQL
;
A
#
# COMPACT_ATOMS: atom_id res chain seq x y z
N MET A 1 8.99 11.57 5.63
CA MET A 1 8.24 10.79 6.64
C MET A 1 9.25 10.25 7.64
N THR A 2 8.96 10.37 8.93
CA THR A 2 9.82 9.87 10.03
C THR A 2 9.20 8.61 10.64
N GLU A 3 10.01 7.82 11.35
CA GLU A 3 9.53 6.61 12.04
C GLU A 3 8.52 6.95 13.14
N SER A 4 8.74 8.03 13.89
CA SER A 4 7.78 8.50 14.92
C SER A 4 6.42 8.79 14.30
N LEU A 5 6.39 9.53 13.19
CA LEU A 5 5.14 9.84 12.50
C LEU A 5 4.48 8.56 11.97
N HIS A 6 5.27 7.62 11.45
CA HIS A 6 4.71 6.33 11.02
C HIS A 6 4.00 5.61 12.18
N HIS A 7 4.60 5.55 13.36
CA HIS A 7 3.97 4.99 14.56
C HIS A 7 2.70 5.73 14.99
N GLU A 8 2.69 7.06 14.90
CA GLU A 8 1.51 7.90 15.22
C GLU A 8 0.33 7.66 14.26
N LEU A 9 0.61 7.32 13.00
CA LEU A 9 -0.41 7.04 11.98
C LEU A 9 -1.04 5.65 12.13
N GLN A 10 -0.33 4.67 12.70
CA GLN A 10 -0.80 3.27 12.78
C GLN A 10 -2.16 3.11 13.50
N PRO A 11 -2.44 3.79 14.63
CA PRO A 11 -3.76 3.74 15.27
C PRO A 11 -4.89 4.31 14.40
N LEU A 12 -4.58 5.27 13.52
CA LEU A 12 -5.56 5.98 12.68
C LEU A 12 -5.97 5.19 11.43
N ARG A 13 -5.36 4.04 11.14
CA ARG A 13 -5.58 3.25 9.91
C ARG A 13 -7.04 2.85 9.65
N ARG A 14 -7.90 2.87 10.67
CA ARG A 14 -9.34 2.54 10.58
C ARG A 14 -10.21 3.75 10.25
N ASN A 15 -9.69 4.97 10.33
CA ASN A 15 -10.38 6.19 9.96
C ASN A 15 -9.52 7.04 9.02
N VAL A 16 -9.80 6.93 7.72
CA VAL A 16 -9.04 7.64 6.68
C VAL A 16 -9.09 9.16 6.83
N PHE A 17 -10.16 9.72 7.38
CA PHE A 17 -10.29 11.17 7.52
C PHE A 17 -9.41 11.71 8.65
N ASP A 18 -9.30 11.00 9.78
CA ASP A 18 -8.38 11.35 10.87
C ASP A 18 -6.92 11.19 10.40
N LEU A 19 -6.64 10.12 9.65
CA LEU A 19 -5.33 9.90 9.04
C LEU A 19 -4.94 11.06 8.11
N VAL A 20 -5.86 11.48 7.24
CA VAL A 20 -5.66 12.61 6.32
C VAL A 20 -5.44 13.92 7.09
N ALA A 21 -6.19 14.17 8.15
CA ALA A 21 -6.01 15.36 8.99
C ALA A 21 -4.60 15.38 9.62
N CYS A 22 -4.18 14.28 10.22
CA CYS A 22 -2.84 14.14 10.81
C CYS A 22 -1.72 14.34 9.77
N LEU A 23 -1.84 13.73 8.59
CA LEU A 23 -0.85 13.91 7.51
C LEU A 23 -0.76 15.35 7.01
N ARG A 24 -1.89 16.07 6.96
CA ARG A 24 -1.95 17.49 6.59
C ARG A 24 -1.27 18.36 7.64
N GLU A 25 -1.56 18.14 8.92
CA GLU A 25 -0.91 18.87 10.03
C GLU A 25 0.61 18.67 10.01
N ALA A 26 1.06 17.43 9.74
CA ALA A 26 2.48 17.10 9.59
C ALA A 26 3.10 17.59 8.26
N SER A 27 2.34 18.29 7.40
CA SER A 27 2.76 18.78 6.09
C SER A 27 3.30 17.70 5.14
N VAL A 28 2.92 16.43 5.36
CA VAL A 28 3.35 15.31 4.53
C VAL A 28 2.56 15.32 3.22
N PHE A 29 3.26 15.10 2.10
CA PHE A 29 2.60 14.84 0.82
C PHE A 29 2.18 13.37 0.77
N PHE A 30 0.95 13.10 0.37
CA PHE A 30 0.38 11.76 0.27
C PHE A 30 -0.57 11.68 -0.92
N ALA A 31 -0.87 10.48 -1.37
CA ALA A 31 -1.80 10.23 -2.46
C ALA A 31 -2.77 9.12 -2.09
N LEU A 32 -3.95 9.14 -2.71
CA LEU A 32 -4.86 8.01 -2.69
C LEU A 32 -4.41 6.98 -3.73
N ASN A 33 -3.97 5.82 -3.28
CA ASN A 33 -3.48 4.76 -4.17
C ASN A 33 -4.63 4.03 -4.88
N HIS A 34 -4.37 3.63 -6.13
CA HIS A 34 -5.22 2.81 -7.02
C HIS A 34 -6.73 2.83 -6.67
N LEU A 35 -7.37 3.98 -6.89
CA LEU A 35 -8.77 4.26 -6.58
C LEU A 35 -9.72 3.18 -7.10
N LEU A 36 -10.71 2.75 -6.31
CA LEU A 36 -11.68 1.68 -6.63
C LEU A 36 -11.13 0.24 -6.56
N HIS A 37 -9.84 0.03 -6.27
CA HIS A 37 -9.34 -1.34 -6.04
C HIS A 37 -10.06 -2.02 -4.87
N PHE A 38 -10.37 -1.26 -3.82
CA PHE A 38 -11.16 -1.70 -2.66
C PHE A 38 -12.58 -1.14 -2.69
N PHE A 39 -13.22 -1.10 -3.87
CA PHE A 39 -14.63 -0.72 -3.93
C PHE A 39 -15.48 -1.79 -3.24
N GLU A 40 -15.75 -1.56 -1.95
CA GLU A 40 -16.59 -2.43 -1.16
C GLU A 40 -18.07 -2.03 -1.29
N PRO A 41 -18.99 -3.00 -1.39
CA PRO A 41 -20.43 -2.72 -1.59
C PRO A 41 -21.08 -1.83 -0.52
N HIS A 42 -20.44 -1.67 0.64
CA HIS A 42 -20.97 -0.92 1.78
C HIS A 42 -20.38 0.48 1.93
N MET A 43 -19.42 0.88 1.08
CA MET A 43 -18.95 2.27 1.06
C MET A 43 -19.88 3.12 0.19
N SER A 44 -20.46 4.16 0.79
CA SER A 44 -21.32 5.08 0.03
C SER A 44 -20.51 5.85 -1.01
N PHE A 45 -21.13 6.16 -2.14
CA PHE A 45 -20.53 7.02 -3.16
C PHE A 45 -20.16 8.41 -2.61
N ASP A 46 -20.95 8.95 -1.68
CA ASP A 46 -20.65 10.20 -0.96
C ASP A 46 -19.32 10.11 -0.20
N THR A 47 -19.03 8.98 0.44
CA THR A 47 -17.75 8.77 1.13
C THR A 47 -16.57 8.84 0.16
N TYR A 48 -16.72 8.30 -1.05
CA TYR A 48 -15.72 8.40 -2.10
C TYR A 48 -15.48 9.85 -2.54
N LEU A 49 -16.54 10.62 -2.75
CA LEU A 49 -16.43 12.04 -3.11
C LEU A 49 -15.73 12.85 -2.01
N ARG A 50 -16.11 12.60 -0.75
CA ARG A 50 -15.45 13.23 0.42
C ARG A 50 -13.98 12.87 0.52
N LEU A 51 -13.61 11.62 0.20
CA LEU A 51 -12.21 11.19 0.18
C LEU A 51 -11.42 11.90 -0.93
N LEU A 52 -11.97 12.00 -2.14
CA LEU A 52 -11.34 12.73 -3.25
C LEU A 52 -11.16 14.23 -2.92
N GLU A 53 -12.10 14.85 -2.20
CA GLU A 53 -11.96 16.24 -1.72
C GLU A 53 -10.87 16.37 -0.63
N ALA A 54 -10.60 15.29 0.10
CA ALA A 54 -9.68 15.28 1.25
C ALA A 54 -8.20 15.01 0.87
N VAL A 55 -7.92 14.44 -0.29
CA VAL A 55 -6.55 14.06 -0.68
C VAL A 55 -5.95 15.09 -1.65
N PRO A 56 -4.64 15.38 -1.58
CA PRO A 56 -4.00 16.33 -2.49
C PRO A 56 -3.61 15.68 -3.83
N ALA A 57 -3.61 14.35 -3.90
CA ALA A 57 -3.14 13.60 -5.07
C ALA A 57 -3.87 12.27 -5.21
N LEU A 58 -3.95 11.81 -6.46
CA LEU A 58 -4.54 10.54 -6.85
C LEU A 58 -3.54 9.72 -7.65
N GLU A 59 -3.36 8.45 -7.30
CA GLU A 59 -2.63 7.51 -8.14
C GLU A 59 -3.49 7.11 -9.34
N VAL A 60 -3.17 7.70 -10.49
CA VAL A 60 -3.94 7.48 -11.72
C VAL A 60 -3.37 6.35 -12.57
N ARG A 61 -2.11 5.99 -12.36
CA ARG A 61 -1.49 4.84 -13.03
C ARG A 61 -0.72 4.00 -12.02
N ASN A 62 -1.18 2.77 -11.84
CA ASN A 62 -0.52 1.80 -10.99
C ASN A 62 -0.02 0.60 -11.82
N GLY A 63 1.20 0.17 -11.55
CA GLY A 63 1.84 -0.95 -12.25
C GLY A 63 1.18 -2.30 -12.02
N THR A 64 0.45 -2.55 -10.95
CA THR A 64 -0.27 -3.81 -10.71
C THR A 64 -1.69 -3.80 -11.30
N MET A 65 -2.22 -2.61 -11.62
CA MET A 65 -3.58 -2.43 -12.11
C MET A 65 -3.73 -2.53 -13.63
N VAL A 66 -4.86 -3.09 -14.08
CA VAL A 66 -5.16 -3.25 -15.52
C VAL A 66 -5.37 -1.91 -16.22
N PRO A 67 -5.13 -1.81 -17.56
CA PRO A 67 -5.25 -0.55 -18.29
C PRO A 67 -6.61 0.16 -18.14
N ALA A 68 -7.71 -0.61 -18.07
CA ALA A 68 -9.05 -0.05 -17.91
C ALA A 68 -9.21 0.71 -16.58
N HIS A 69 -8.60 0.20 -15.50
CA HIS A 69 -8.62 0.84 -14.20
C HIS A 69 -7.81 2.14 -14.21
N ASN A 70 -6.58 2.10 -14.74
CA ASN A 70 -5.72 3.29 -14.84
C ASN A 70 -6.40 4.40 -15.67
N ARG A 71 -6.99 4.04 -16.82
CA ARG A 71 -7.74 5.01 -17.65
C ARG A 71 -8.91 5.64 -16.91
N LEU A 72 -9.64 4.87 -16.12
CA LEU A 72 -10.75 5.40 -15.33
C LEU A 72 -10.24 6.37 -14.26
N SER A 73 -9.18 6.02 -13.53
CA SER A 73 -8.56 6.90 -12.53
C SER A 73 -7.99 8.19 -13.15
N GLU A 74 -7.39 8.11 -14.33
CA GLU A 74 -6.94 9.27 -15.12
C GLU A 74 -8.12 10.18 -15.50
N GLN A 75 -9.23 9.60 -15.98
CA GLN A 75 -10.43 10.36 -16.33
C GLN A 75 -11.07 11.04 -15.11
N ILE A 76 -11.13 10.34 -13.97
CA ILE A 76 -11.62 10.90 -12.71
C ILE A 76 -10.75 12.09 -12.29
N ALA A 77 -9.42 11.92 -12.26
CA ALA A 77 -8.51 13.02 -11.90
C ALA A 77 -8.65 14.23 -12.83
N ALA A 78 -8.76 13.99 -14.14
CA ALA A 78 -8.86 15.05 -15.14
C ALA A 78 -10.19 15.82 -15.08
N ALA A 79 -11.29 15.11 -14.78
CA ALA A 79 -12.62 15.71 -14.65
C ALA A 79 -12.90 16.30 -13.26
N TRP A 80 -12.08 15.97 -12.25
CA TRP A 80 -12.32 16.38 -10.88
C TRP A 80 -12.24 17.90 -10.71
N THR A 81 -13.35 18.48 -10.28
CA THR A 81 -13.42 19.88 -9.86
C THR A 81 -13.75 19.89 -8.36
N PRO A 82 -12.85 20.39 -7.50
CA PRO A 82 -13.11 20.46 -6.06
C PRO A 82 -14.37 21.27 -5.77
N VAL A 83 -15.23 20.74 -4.90
CA VAL A 83 -16.56 21.33 -4.64
C VAL A 83 -16.48 22.40 -3.55
N HIS A 84 -15.60 22.22 -2.56
CA HIS A 84 -15.51 23.08 -1.37
C HIS A 84 -14.19 23.85 -1.30
N GLY A 85 -13.62 24.17 -2.47
CA GLY A 85 -12.31 24.82 -2.56
C GLY A 85 -11.15 23.90 -2.17
N GLY A 86 -11.35 22.58 -2.16
CA GLY A 86 -10.29 21.60 -2.01
C GLY A 86 -9.21 21.70 -3.09
N PRO A 87 -8.06 21.03 -2.89
CA PRO A 87 -7.00 21.04 -3.89
C PRO A 87 -7.44 20.32 -5.17
N ARG A 88 -6.93 20.76 -6.32
CA ARG A 88 -6.94 19.90 -7.51
C ARG A 88 -6.12 18.64 -7.23
N LEU A 89 -6.56 17.51 -7.75
CA LEU A 89 -5.85 16.25 -7.60
C LEU A 89 -4.58 16.25 -8.45
N ALA A 90 -3.42 16.26 -7.80
CA ALA A 90 -2.18 15.96 -8.50
C ALA A 90 -2.18 14.50 -8.97
N ALA A 91 -1.82 14.28 -10.23
CA ALA A 91 -1.75 12.94 -10.80
C ALA A 91 -0.40 12.28 -10.49
N VAL A 92 -0.43 11.13 -9.83
CA VAL A 92 0.76 10.33 -9.52
C VAL A 92 0.64 8.90 -10.04
N ALA A 93 1.76 8.21 -10.05
CA ALA A 93 1.90 6.84 -10.51
C ALA A 93 3.04 6.11 -9.80
N GLY A 94 2.82 4.81 -9.58
CA GLY A 94 3.76 3.93 -8.90
C GLY A 94 3.75 2.53 -9.49
N SER A 95 4.90 1.85 -9.41
CA SER A 95 5.03 0.47 -9.89
C SER A 95 4.31 -0.55 -9.01
N ASP A 96 4.09 -0.21 -7.74
CA ASP A 96 3.55 -1.11 -6.72
C ASP A 96 4.24 -2.49 -6.77
N ALA A 97 5.58 -2.41 -6.79
CA ALA A 97 6.42 -3.54 -7.13
C ALA A 97 6.60 -4.45 -5.91
N HIS A 98 6.09 -5.67 -6.03
CA HIS A 98 6.28 -6.72 -5.03
C HIS A 98 7.52 -7.59 -5.31
N THR A 99 8.23 -7.31 -6.42
CA THR A 99 9.50 -7.94 -6.81
C THR A 99 10.45 -6.90 -7.41
N LEU A 100 11.76 -7.17 -7.36
CA LEU A 100 12.78 -6.28 -7.96
C LEU A 100 12.60 -6.06 -9.46
N ARG A 101 12.00 -7.03 -10.17
CA ARG A 101 11.81 -7.01 -11.63
C ARG A 101 10.99 -5.80 -12.10
N ARG A 102 10.13 -5.26 -11.24
CA ARG A 102 9.13 -4.25 -11.62
C ARG A 102 9.33 -2.89 -10.98
N VAL A 103 10.33 -2.77 -10.12
CA VAL A 103 10.69 -1.48 -9.52
C VAL A 103 10.93 -0.47 -10.64
N GLY A 104 10.21 0.66 -10.59
CA GLY A 104 10.36 1.75 -11.54
C GLY A 104 9.79 1.49 -12.94
N THR A 105 9.02 0.41 -13.17
CA THR A 105 8.38 0.20 -14.49
C THR A 105 7.16 1.09 -14.73
N THR A 106 6.69 1.74 -13.67
CA THR A 106 5.60 2.71 -13.63
C THR A 106 6.03 3.77 -12.62
N TRP A 107 5.94 5.04 -12.96
CA TRP A 107 6.59 6.11 -12.20
C TRP A 107 5.90 7.45 -12.39
N THR A 108 6.21 8.41 -11.51
CA THR A 108 5.82 9.82 -11.66
C THR A 108 7.04 10.65 -12.04
N GLU A 109 6.96 11.39 -13.14
CA GLU A 109 7.97 12.40 -13.50
C GLU A 109 7.52 13.79 -13.07
N ALA A 110 8.42 14.58 -12.50
CA ALA A 110 8.16 15.99 -12.23
C ALA A 110 9.50 16.77 -12.20
N PRO A 111 9.52 18.06 -12.55
CA PRO A 111 10.69 18.91 -12.38
C PRO A 111 11.18 18.94 -10.93
N GLY A 112 12.50 18.87 -10.72
CA GLY A 112 13.13 19.03 -9.41
C GLY A 112 14.55 18.46 -9.41
N ARG A 113 15.49 19.12 -8.74
CA ARG A 113 16.90 18.69 -8.64
C ARG A 113 17.16 17.85 -7.40
N ASP A 114 16.30 17.99 -6.40
CA ASP A 114 16.31 17.24 -5.16
C ASP A 114 14.90 16.77 -4.80
N ARG A 115 14.81 16.04 -3.68
CA ARG A 115 13.55 15.48 -3.17
C ARG A 115 12.50 16.55 -2.90
N ASP A 116 12.90 17.67 -2.30
CA ASP A 116 11.95 18.67 -1.81
C ASP A 116 11.40 19.49 -2.98
N GLU A 117 12.25 19.83 -3.96
CA GLU A 117 11.84 20.41 -5.24
C GLU A 117 10.89 19.47 -6.00
N PHE A 118 11.23 18.17 -6.09
CA PHE A 118 10.38 17.17 -6.75
C PHE A 118 9.00 17.08 -6.09
N LEU A 119 8.94 16.96 -4.76
CA LEU A 119 7.67 16.85 -4.03
C LEU A 119 6.83 18.13 -4.13
N SER A 120 7.48 19.30 -4.11
CA SER A 120 6.80 20.58 -4.34
C SER A 120 6.17 20.63 -5.73
N SER A 121 6.93 20.22 -6.75
CA SER A 121 6.48 20.17 -8.14
C SER A 121 5.30 19.22 -8.35
N VAL A 122 5.35 18.02 -7.78
CA VAL A 122 4.23 17.08 -7.79
C VAL A 122 3.02 17.66 -7.08
N ARG A 123 3.19 18.27 -5.89
CA ARG A 123 2.11 18.92 -5.13
C ARG A 123 1.45 20.06 -5.91
N SER A 124 2.21 20.79 -6.72
CA SER A 124 1.71 21.84 -7.61
C SER A 124 1.04 21.31 -8.89
N GLY A 125 0.95 19.99 -9.07
CA GLY A 125 0.28 19.37 -10.21
C GLY A 125 1.15 19.21 -11.46
N PHE A 126 2.47 19.36 -11.35
CA PHE A 126 3.41 19.12 -12.46
C PHE A 126 3.82 17.64 -12.60
N GLY A 127 3.25 16.75 -11.79
CA GLY A 127 3.42 15.31 -11.90
C GLY A 127 2.88 14.75 -13.21
N ARG A 128 3.71 13.96 -13.90
CA ARG A 128 3.37 13.26 -15.15
C ARG A 128 3.48 11.76 -14.92
N PRO A 129 2.33 11.07 -14.81
CA PRO A 129 2.26 9.62 -14.74
C PRO A 129 2.86 8.95 -15.98
N GLY A 130 3.83 8.07 -15.78
CA GLY A 130 4.55 7.36 -16.84
C GLY A 130 4.65 5.85 -16.61
N GLY A 131 5.09 5.16 -17.65
CA GLY A 131 5.39 3.73 -17.60
C GLY A 131 4.24 2.82 -17.98
N ARG A 132 4.39 1.54 -17.62
CA ARG A 132 3.53 0.44 -18.08
C ARG A 132 2.36 0.22 -17.14
N ASP A 133 1.22 -0.12 -17.71
CA ASP A 133 0.10 -0.68 -16.96
C ASP A 133 0.43 -2.10 -16.47
N GLY A 134 -0.36 -2.56 -15.51
CA GLY A 134 -0.35 -3.93 -15.06
C GLY A 134 -1.17 -4.88 -15.91
N GLY A 135 -1.34 -6.08 -15.36
CA GLY A 135 -2.10 -7.14 -16.01
C GLY A 135 -1.94 -8.45 -15.25
N VAL A 136 -2.92 -9.34 -15.43
CA VAL A 136 -2.96 -10.65 -14.74
C VAL A 136 -1.66 -11.42 -14.93
N LEU A 137 -1.11 -11.45 -16.15
CA LEU A 137 0.15 -12.15 -16.43
C LEU A 137 1.35 -11.49 -15.76
N ALA A 138 1.36 -10.16 -15.65
CA ALA A 138 2.45 -9.44 -15.02
C ALA A 138 2.48 -9.73 -13.51
N VAL A 139 1.32 -9.57 -12.83
CA VAL A 139 1.17 -9.88 -11.40
C VAL A 139 1.38 -11.37 -11.11
N SER A 140 0.89 -12.27 -11.97
CA SER A 140 1.18 -13.71 -11.85
C SER A 140 2.68 -13.98 -11.97
N GLY A 141 3.36 -13.34 -12.92
CA GLY A 141 4.81 -13.46 -13.09
C GLY A 141 5.59 -12.99 -11.86
N ASP A 142 5.11 -11.97 -11.16
CA ASP A 142 5.67 -11.53 -9.88
C ASP A 142 5.48 -12.59 -8.79
N ALA A 143 4.24 -13.07 -8.59
CA ALA A 143 3.92 -14.08 -7.59
C ALA A 143 4.71 -15.38 -7.79
N TYR A 144 4.72 -15.91 -9.01
CA TYR A 144 5.50 -17.11 -9.34
C TYR A 144 7.01 -16.88 -9.30
N GLY A 145 7.47 -15.65 -9.55
CA GLY A 145 8.88 -15.27 -9.36
C GLY A 145 9.32 -15.38 -7.89
N VAL A 146 8.50 -14.88 -6.97
CA VAL A 146 8.74 -15.01 -5.51
C VAL A 146 8.73 -16.47 -5.08
N ILE A 147 7.71 -17.24 -5.51
CA ILE A 147 7.61 -18.68 -5.19
C ILE A 147 8.84 -19.42 -5.70
N ARG A 148 9.27 -19.17 -6.94
CA ARG A 148 10.47 -19.79 -7.52
C ARG A 148 11.71 -19.43 -6.71
N GLY A 149 11.91 -18.16 -6.36
CA GLY A 149 13.06 -17.73 -5.55
C GLY A 149 13.09 -18.39 -4.18
N TYR A 150 11.93 -18.51 -3.53
CA TYR A 150 11.79 -19.24 -2.27
C TYR A 150 12.17 -20.73 -2.42
N VAL A 151 11.64 -21.42 -3.44
CA VAL A 151 11.98 -22.83 -3.72
C VAL A 151 13.46 -22.99 -4.06
N ALA A 152 14.05 -22.09 -4.84
CA ALA A 152 15.48 -22.11 -5.16
C ALA A 152 16.36 -21.89 -3.92
N SER A 153 15.95 -21.01 -3.00
CA SER A 153 16.60 -20.79 -1.71
C SER A 153 16.54 -22.05 -0.82
N LEU A 154 15.38 -22.72 -0.74
CA LEU A 154 15.22 -23.99 -0.04
C LEU A 154 16.10 -25.11 -0.63
N ALA A 155 16.14 -25.20 -1.96
CA ALA A 155 16.97 -26.15 -2.68
C ALA A 155 18.48 -25.81 -2.63
N GLY A 156 18.84 -24.63 -2.13
CA GLY A 156 20.23 -24.19 -2.00
C GLY A 156 20.91 -23.79 -3.31
N ILE A 157 20.11 -23.46 -4.34
CA ILE A 157 20.60 -23.06 -5.67
C ILE A 157 21.02 -21.57 -5.67
N GLU A 158 20.34 -20.72 -4.89
CA GLU A 158 20.62 -19.29 -4.77
C GLU A 158 21.20 -18.92 -3.39
N ARG A 159 21.68 -17.67 -3.23
CA ARG A 159 22.37 -17.20 -2.02
C ARG A 159 21.59 -17.58 -0.75
N PRO A 160 22.21 -18.21 0.26
CA PRO A 160 21.48 -18.77 1.40
C PRO A 160 20.90 -17.68 2.32
N ASP A 161 19.65 -17.30 2.12
CA ASP A 161 18.91 -16.51 3.14
C ASP A 161 18.34 -17.41 4.25
N HIS A 162 18.55 -18.72 4.17
CA HIS A 162 18.07 -19.71 5.14
C HIS A 162 19.21 -20.58 5.65
N SER A 163 19.34 -20.63 6.98
CA SER A 163 20.23 -21.56 7.67
C SER A 163 19.90 -23.02 7.35
N GLY A 164 20.90 -23.91 7.39
CA GLY A 164 20.75 -25.32 6.98
C GLY A 164 19.60 -26.06 7.67
N TRP A 165 19.29 -25.75 8.93
CA TRP A 165 18.19 -26.38 9.67
C TRP A 165 16.79 -25.96 9.18
N ARG A 166 16.62 -24.70 8.70
CA ARG A 166 15.34 -24.22 8.15
C ARG A 166 15.02 -24.89 6.82
N ARG A 167 16.05 -25.24 6.03
CA ARG A 167 15.91 -26.00 4.78
C ARG A 167 15.41 -27.42 5.06
N VAL A 168 16.00 -28.08 6.06
CA VAL A 168 15.57 -29.43 6.48
C VAL A 168 14.13 -29.39 6.99
N ALA A 169 13.80 -28.48 7.91
CA ALA A 169 12.45 -28.37 8.49
C ALA A 169 11.35 -28.14 7.45
N ALA A 170 11.59 -27.27 6.46
CA ALA A 170 10.63 -26.96 5.39
C ALA A 170 10.40 -28.13 4.43
N VAL A 171 11.41 -28.97 4.19
CA VAL A 171 11.31 -30.16 3.32
C VAL A 171 10.68 -31.33 4.06
N SER A 172 10.94 -31.47 5.37
CA SER A 172 10.48 -32.63 6.16
C SER A 172 9.07 -32.51 6.73
N SER A 173 8.46 -31.31 6.77
CA SER A 173 7.06 -31.17 7.20
C SER A 173 6.38 -29.92 6.63
N PRO A 174 5.50 -30.06 5.61
CA PRO A 174 4.64 -28.95 5.15
C PRO A 174 3.76 -28.38 6.29
N ALA A 175 3.47 -29.21 7.30
CA ALA A 175 2.63 -28.87 8.45
C ALA A 175 3.32 -27.97 9.49
N LEU A 176 4.65 -27.91 9.56
CA LEU A 176 5.35 -27.03 10.51
C LEU A 176 5.32 -25.56 10.11
N CYS A 177 4.93 -25.25 8.86
CA CYS A 177 4.76 -23.87 8.41
C CYS A 177 3.54 -23.19 9.07
N HIS A 178 2.58 -23.95 9.59
CA HIS A 178 1.45 -23.43 10.37
C HIS A 178 1.79 -23.12 11.84
N ASP A 179 2.92 -23.59 12.36
CA ASP A 179 3.23 -23.46 13.80
C ASP A 179 4.04 -22.20 14.16
N VAL A 180 4.49 -21.43 13.16
CA VAL A 180 5.15 -20.14 13.40
C VAL A 180 4.14 -19.06 13.83
N GLU A 181 2.90 -19.12 13.32
CA GLU A 181 1.78 -18.27 13.80
C GLU A 181 1.35 -18.62 15.24
N SER A 182 1.46 -19.89 15.64
CA SER A 182 1.05 -20.35 16.98
C SER A 182 2.06 -19.98 18.09
N GLN A 183 3.32 -19.68 17.72
CA GLN A 183 4.35 -19.19 18.65
C GLN A 183 4.27 -17.67 18.87
N ALA A 184 3.86 -16.87 17.87
CA ALA A 184 3.64 -15.43 18.05
C ALA A 184 2.49 -15.12 19.04
N ALA A 185 1.52 -16.02 19.18
CA ALA A 185 0.43 -15.89 20.15
C ALA A 185 0.83 -16.25 21.61
N ARG A 186 2.03 -16.81 21.84
CA ARG A 186 2.53 -17.20 23.17
C ARG A 186 3.58 -16.24 23.73
N THR A 187 3.91 -15.18 23.00
CA THR A 187 4.72 -14.09 23.54
C THR A 187 3.90 -13.25 24.53
N PRO A 188 4.53 -12.55 25.49
CA PRO A 188 3.83 -11.69 26.45
C PRO A 188 2.96 -10.60 25.77
N GLU A 189 3.30 -10.21 24.54
CA GLU A 189 2.56 -9.27 23.72
C GLU A 189 1.28 -9.87 23.13
N GLY A 190 1.31 -11.14 22.69
CA GLY A 190 0.13 -11.87 22.24
C GLY A 190 -0.90 -12.10 23.36
N ALA A 191 -0.42 -12.30 24.60
CA ALA A 191 -1.28 -12.38 25.78
C ALA A 191 -1.96 -11.04 26.11
N ARG A 192 -1.25 -9.90 25.99
CA ARG A 192 -1.81 -8.56 26.20
C ARG A 192 -2.86 -8.18 25.15
N SER A 193 -2.69 -8.61 23.90
CA SER A 193 -3.67 -8.31 22.84
C SER A 193 -5.00 -9.06 23.05
N ARG A 194 -4.97 -10.28 23.59
CA ARG A 194 -6.19 -11.03 23.94
C ARG A 194 -6.91 -10.44 25.15
N GLU A 195 -6.18 -9.96 26.15
CA GLU A 195 -6.77 -9.32 27.33
C GLU A 195 -7.45 -7.98 27.00
N LEU A 196 -6.95 -7.27 25.99
CA LEU A 196 -7.56 -6.05 25.45
C LEU A 196 -8.84 -6.33 24.63
N ASP A 197 -8.83 -7.37 23.78
CA ASP A 197 -10.02 -7.80 23.03
C ASP A 197 -11.14 -8.31 23.95
N GLU A 198 -10.81 -9.06 25.00
CA GLU A 198 -11.80 -9.53 25.99
C GLU A 198 -12.39 -8.39 26.82
N ARG A 199 -11.59 -7.34 27.12
CA ARG A 199 -12.09 -6.12 27.78
C ARG A 199 -12.99 -5.30 26.87
N GLN A 200 -12.66 -5.16 25.59
CA GLN A 200 -13.50 -4.44 24.62
C GLN A 200 -14.82 -5.19 24.36
N SER A 201 -14.80 -6.52 24.30
CA SER A 201 -16.02 -7.33 24.13
C SER A 201 -16.98 -7.24 25.32
N ARG A 202 -16.48 -7.01 26.55
CA ARG A 202 -17.33 -6.80 27.74
C ARG A 202 -17.91 -5.38 27.83
N LEU A 203 -17.25 -4.39 27.24
CA LEU A 203 -17.71 -3.01 27.20
C LEU A 203 -18.74 -2.75 26.10
N GLY A 204 -18.79 -3.60 25.06
CA GLY A 204 -19.80 -3.53 24.00
C GLY A 204 -21.14 -4.24 24.30
N GLN A 205 -21.31 -4.78 25.51
CA GLN A 205 -22.55 -5.46 25.96
C GLN A 205 -23.28 -4.70 27.08
N LEU A 206 -22.85 -3.48 27.41
CA LEU A 206 -23.54 -2.51 28.28
C LEU A 206 -23.99 -1.31 27.44
#